data_AF-A0A059F034-F1
#
_entry.id   AF-A0A059F034-F1
#
_cell.length_a   1.000
_cell.length_b   1.000
_cell.length_c   1.000
_cell.angle_alpha   90.00
_cell.angle_beta   90.00
_cell.angle_gamma   90.00
#
_symmetry.space_group_name_H-M   'P 1'
#
loop_
_entity.id
_entity.type
_entity.pdbx_description
1 polymer ?
#
loop_
_entity_poly.entity_id
_entity_poly.type
_entity_poly.pdbx_seq_one_letter_code
_entity_poly.pdbx_strand_id
1 'polypeptide(L)'
;MSNKFLKKKIEVKFLEMSTIQTQYIIFCIFNIIEMAIFVIYTKIEIRYYEIQGIRKPNIFVYNILAFFFNNLVGFLSISFALLTDNYTAFILYFYWSINVLSFAFVFSMYSPNGYIYLGYIVVTIAEIWFITYYRRSLSRDMLFRRNRRVGSNLNLKNALRVSYKLIRSKILRELLEWWLIIFC
;
A
#
# COMPACT_ATOMS: atom_id res chain seq x y z
N MET A 1 35.24 -24.80 -7.29
CA MET A 1 34.66 -23.98 -6.19
C MET A 1 33.54 -23.03 -6.64
N SER A 2 33.47 -22.63 -7.92
CA SER A 2 32.47 -21.67 -8.46
C SER A 2 31.00 -22.17 -8.46
N ASN A 3 30.74 -23.45 -8.75
CA ASN A 3 29.36 -23.97 -8.89
C ASN A 3 28.56 -24.04 -7.57
N LYS A 4 29.21 -24.27 -6.41
CA LYS A 4 28.51 -24.29 -5.10
C LYS A 4 28.01 -22.90 -4.70
N PHE A 5 28.75 -21.84 -5.04
CA PHE A 5 28.33 -20.46 -4.78
C PHE A 5 27.19 -20.02 -5.70
N LEU A 6 27.23 -20.42 -6.98
CA LEU A 6 26.15 -20.15 -7.93
C LEU A 6 24.84 -20.86 -7.52
N LYS A 7 24.92 -22.13 -7.12
CA LYS A 7 23.75 -22.90 -6.66
C LYS A 7 23.12 -22.28 -5.41
N LYS A 8 23.93 -21.94 -4.41
CA LYS A 8 23.48 -21.28 -3.18
C LYS A 8 22.88 -19.89 -3.45
N LYS A 9 23.42 -19.14 -4.42
CA LYS A 9 22.91 -17.82 -4.81
C LYS A 9 21.59 -17.88 -5.60
N ILE A 10 21.37 -18.98 -6.33
CA ILE A 10 20.10 -19.26 -7.02
C ILE A 10 19.04 -19.71 -6.02
N GLU A 11 19.37 -20.59 -5.07
CA GLU A 11 18.46 -21.04 -4.00
C GLU A 11 18.00 -19.88 -3.12
N VAL A 12 18.91 -18.99 -2.70
CA VAL A 12 18.56 -17.80 -1.92
C VAL A 12 17.64 -16.85 -2.71
N LYS A 13 17.91 -16.66 -4.02
CA LYS A 13 17.04 -15.87 -4.89
C LYS A 13 15.65 -16.49 -5.06
N PHE A 14 15.56 -17.81 -5.10
CA PHE A 14 14.30 -18.52 -5.25
C PHE A 14 13.44 -18.39 -3.98
N LEU A 15 14.10 -18.50 -2.82
CA LEU A 15 13.48 -18.23 -1.52
C LEU A 15 12.98 -16.78 -1.40
N GLU A 16 13.79 -15.78 -1.76
CA GLU A 16 13.39 -14.37 -1.75
C GLU A 16 12.23 -14.05 -2.72
N MET A 17 12.20 -14.72 -3.88
CA MET A 17 11.12 -14.55 -4.84
C MET A 17 9.81 -15.18 -4.35
N SER A 18 9.89 -16.32 -3.65
CA SER A 18 8.72 -16.96 -3.03
C SER A 18 8.13 -16.15 -1.88
N THR A 19 8.95 -15.45 -1.09
CA THR A 19 8.46 -14.64 0.04
C THR A 19 7.74 -13.37 -0.41
N ILE A 20 8.24 -12.70 -1.45
CA ILE A 20 7.58 -11.51 -2.03
C ILE A 20 6.24 -11.91 -2.66
N GLN A 21 6.17 -13.05 -3.35
CA GLN A 21 4.93 -13.57 -3.91
C GLN A 21 3.90 -13.87 -2.82
N THR A 22 4.31 -14.51 -1.73
CA THR A 22 3.43 -14.78 -0.59
C THR A 22 2.90 -13.48 0.05
N GLN A 23 3.76 -12.47 0.22
CA GLN A 23 3.34 -11.16 0.74
C GLN A 23 2.30 -10.48 -0.17
N TYR A 24 2.49 -10.55 -1.50
CA TYR A 24 1.53 -10.03 -2.46
C TYR A 24 0.19 -10.78 -2.43
N ILE A 25 0.22 -12.11 -2.30
CA ILE A 25 -1.01 -12.92 -2.19
C ILE A 25 -1.78 -12.55 -0.92
N ILE A 26 -1.09 -12.39 0.22
CA ILE A 26 -1.73 -11.96 1.48
C ILE A 26 -2.36 -10.57 1.33
N PHE A 27 -1.68 -9.63 0.66
CA PHE A 27 -2.24 -8.32 0.35
C PHE A 27 -3.51 -8.41 -0.51
N CYS A 28 -3.51 -9.24 -1.56
CA CYS A 28 -4.70 -9.47 -2.37
C CYS A 28 -5.87 -10.02 -1.55
N ILE A 29 -5.60 -10.89 -0.57
CA ILE A 29 -6.63 -11.42 0.33
C ILE A 29 -7.25 -10.29 1.18
N PHE A 30 -6.43 -9.40 1.74
CA PHE A 30 -6.94 -8.23 2.49
C PHE A 30 -7.86 -7.36 1.62
N ASN A 31 -7.43 -7.06 0.39
CA ASN A 31 -8.22 -6.23 -0.52
C ASN A 31 -9.57 -6.89 -0.90
N ILE A 32 -9.61 -8.21 -1.08
CA ILE A 32 -10.86 -8.96 -1.30
C ILE A 32 -11.77 -8.90 -0.07
N ILE A 33 -11.21 -9.04 1.14
CA ILE A 33 -11.96 -8.95 2.39
C ILE A 33 -12.57 -7.55 2.55
N GLU A 34 -11.80 -6.49 2.28
CA GLU A 34 -12.30 -5.11 2.29
C GLU A 34 -13.47 -4.90 1.33
N MET A 35 -13.34 -5.37 0.09
CA MET A 35 -14.42 -5.30 -0.90
C MET A 35 -15.66 -6.07 -0.45
N ALA A 36 -15.50 -7.26 0.14
CA ALA A 36 -16.62 -8.06 0.62
C ALA A 36 -17.38 -7.37 1.76
N ILE A 37 -16.66 -6.78 2.73
CA ILE A 37 -17.25 -6.02 3.84
C ILE A 37 -18.06 -4.83 3.29
N PHE A 38 -17.52 -4.11 2.30
CA PHE A 38 -18.20 -2.96 1.72
C PHE A 38 -19.43 -3.31 0.88
N VAL A 39 -19.43 -4.46 0.18
CA VAL A 39 -20.61 -4.96 -0.53
C VAL A 39 -21.73 -5.30 0.46
N ILE A 40 -21.39 -5.93 1.59
CA ILE A 40 -22.36 -6.23 2.66
C ILE A 40 -22.94 -4.92 3.23
N TYR A 41 -22.08 -3.93 3.50
CA TYR A 41 -22.49 -2.60 3.94
C TYR A 41 -23.50 -1.97 2.98
N THR A 42 -23.14 -1.91 1.69
CA THR A 42 -23.97 -1.31 0.64
C THR A 42 -25.35 -1.98 0.57
N LYS A 43 -25.41 -3.30 0.73
CA LYS A 43 -26.68 -4.05 0.75
C LYS A 43 -27.55 -3.69 1.97
N ILE A 44 -26.94 -3.50 3.14
CA ILE A 44 -27.65 -3.12 4.38
C ILE A 44 -28.21 -1.70 4.25
N GLU A 45 -27.41 -0.74 3.77
CA GLU A 45 -27.86 0.64 3.51
C GLU A 45 -28.99 0.71 2.50
N ILE A 46 -28.89 -0.03 1.39
CA ILE A 46 -29.95 -0.10 0.37
C ILE A 46 -31.27 -0.54 1.02
N ARG A 47 -31.22 -1.59 1.85
CA ARG A 47 -32.40 -2.10 2.57
C ARG A 47 -32.94 -1.09 3.57
N TYR A 48 -32.06 -0.33 4.24
CA TYR A 48 -32.44 0.72 5.17
C TYR A 48 -33.26 1.83 4.48
N TYR A 49 -32.78 2.35 3.33
CA TYR A 49 -33.53 3.36 2.56
C TYR A 49 -34.85 2.82 2.01
N GLU A 50 -34.87 1.55 1.57
CA GLU A 50 -36.08 0.89 1.08
C GLU A 50 -37.15 0.76 2.17
N ILE A 51 -36.76 0.38 3.40
CA ILE A 51 -37.67 0.30 4.55
C ILE A 51 -38.26 1.67 4.91
N GLN A 52 -37.47 2.73 4.79
CA GLN A 52 -37.94 4.09 5.07
C GLN A 52 -38.77 4.71 3.92
N GLY A 53 -38.91 4.02 2.78
CA GLY A 53 -39.62 4.55 1.61
C GLY A 53 -38.93 5.75 0.96
N ILE A 54 -37.66 6.00 1.30
CA ILE A 54 -36.89 7.13 0.78
C ILE A 54 -36.22 6.70 -0.52
N ARG A 55 -36.32 7.52 -1.56
CA ARG A 55 -35.54 7.31 -2.79
C ARG A 55 -34.05 7.38 -2.47
N LYS A 56 -33.31 6.36 -2.92
CA LYS A 56 -31.85 6.25 -2.73
C LYS A 56 -31.18 7.57 -3.17
N PRO A 57 -30.49 8.27 -2.26
CA PRO A 57 -29.94 9.58 -2.59
C PRO A 57 -28.73 9.43 -3.53
N ASN A 58 -28.54 10.37 -4.46
CA ASN A 58 -27.43 10.30 -5.42
C ASN A 58 -26.04 10.29 -4.74
N ILE A 59 -25.94 10.90 -3.56
CA ILE A 59 -24.71 10.89 -2.75
C ILE A 59 -24.29 9.46 -2.35
N PHE A 60 -25.25 8.56 -2.16
CA PHE A 60 -24.98 7.16 -1.83
C PHE A 60 -24.31 6.42 -3.00
N VAL A 61 -24.81 6.64 -4.23
CA VAL A 61 -24.20 6.08 -5.45
C VAL A 61 -22.79 6.63 -5.65
N TYR A 62 -22.59 7.92 -5.40
CA TYR A 62 -21.27 8.54 -5.46
C TYR A 62 -20.29 7.92 -4.45
N ASN A 63 -20.74 7.67 -3.21
CA ASN A 63 -19.92 7.04 -2.18
C ASN A 63 -19.51 5.61 -2.53
N ILE A 64 -20.40 4.83 -3.15
CA ILE A 64 -20.07 3.48 -3.64
C ILE A 64 -18.97 3.56 -4.70
N LEU A 65 -19.12 4.44 -5.70
CA LEU A 65 -18.13 4.61 -6.76
C LEU A 65 -16.79 5.10 -6.22
N ALA A 66 -16.82 6.08 -5.30
CA ALA A 66 -15.63 6.60 -4.65
C ALA A 66 -14.89 5.50 -3.87
N PHE A 67 -15.61 4.62 -3.17
CA PHE A 67 -15.00 3.50 -2.45
C PHE A 67 -14.28 2.54 -3.40
N PHE A 68 -14.94 2.08 -4.47
CA PHE A 68 -14.31 1.17 -5.43
C PHE A 68 -13.11 1.81 -6.12
N PHE A 69 -13.21 3.09 -6.47
CA PHE A 69 -12.09 3.83 -7.03
C PHE A 69 -10.93 3.92 -6.04
N ASN A 70 -11.22 4.18 -4.77
CA ASN A 70 -10.19 4.26 -3.74
C ASN A 70 -9.47 2.93 -3.54
N ASN A 71 -10.22 1.84 -3.47
CA ASN A 71 -9.67 0.50 -3.32
C ASN A 71 -8.82 0.10 -4.55
N LEU A 72 -9.27 0.47 -5.76
CA LEU A 72 -8.52 0.27 -7.00
C LEU A 72 -7.20 1.06 -7.02
N VAL A 73 -7.22 2.33 -6.63
CA VAL A 73 -6.01 3.17 -6.55
C VAL A 73 -5.02 2.62 -5.53
N GLY A 74 -5.50 2.18 -4.35
CA GLY A 74 -4.67 1.53 -3.34
C GLY A 74 -4.02 0.24 -3.87
N PHE A 75 -4.83 -0.62 -4.49
CA PHE A 75 -4.37 -1.87 -5.09
C PHE A 75 -3.32 -1.64 -6.18
N LEU A 76 -3.57 -0.71 -7.11
CA LEU A 76 -2.62 -0.36 -8.17
C LEU A 76 -1.32 0.21 -7.59
N SER A 77 -1.40 1.06 -6.57
CA SER A 77 -0.24 1.68 -5.94
C SER A 77 0.70 0.63 -5.34
N ILE A 78 0.17 -0.34 -4.58
CA ILE A 78 0.96 -1.44 -4.02
C ILE A 78 1.45 -2.39 -5.11
N SER A 79 0.61 -2.73 -6.08
CA SER A 79 1.00 -3.57 -7.21
C SER A 79 2.19 -2.96 -7.95
N PHE A 80 2.14 -1.67 -8.29
CA PHE A 80 3.26 -0.97 -8.90
C PHE A 80 4.47 -0.88 -7.97
N ALA A 81 4.27 -0.59 -6.68
CA ALA A 81 5.37 -0.52 -5.72
C ALA A 81 6.14 -1.85 -5.65
N LEU A 82 5.44 -2.99 -5.63
CA LEU A 82 6.01 -4.33 -5.54
C LEU A 82 6.60 -4.84 -6.86
N LEU A 83 5.94 -4.60 -8.00
CA LEU A 83 6.37 -5.09 -9.31
C LEU A 83 7.52 -4.26 -9.90
N THR A 84 7.47 -2.93 -9.73
CA THR A 84 8.43 -2.01 -10.35
C THR A 84 9.48 -1.46 -9.39
N ASP A 85 9.48 -1.90 -8.12
CA ASP A 85 10.38 -1.42 -7.06
C ASP A 85 10.33 0.12 -6.92
N ASN A 86 9.14 0.73 -7.10
CA ASN A 86 8.97 2.17 -7.14
C ASN A 86 8.51 2.74 -5.78
N TYR A 87 9.41 3.51 -5.15
CA TYR A 87 9.15 4.16 -3.86
C TYR A 87 8.04 5.22 -3.92
N THR A 88 7.84 5.90 -5.06
CA THR A 88 6.77 6.92 -5.17
C THR A 88 5.38 6.30 -5.14
N ALA A 89 5.21 5.12 -5.75
CA ALA A 89 3.95 4.38 -5.70
C ALA A 89 3.62 3.90 -4.28
N PHE A 90 4.66 3.55 -3.51
CA PHE A 90 4.51 3.20 -2.10
C PHE A 90 4.05 4.41 -1.25
N ILE A 91 4.61 5.60 -1.49
CA ILE A 91 4.14 6.82 -0.81
C ILE A 91 2.68 7.13 -1.17
N LEU A 92 2.33 7.00 -2.45
CA LEU A 92 0.97 7.24 -2.94
C LEU A 92 -0.03 6.32 -2.23
N TYR A 93 0.33 5.05 -2.03
CA TYR A 93 -0.47 4.11 -1.25
C TYR A 93 -0.76 4.63 0.17
N PHE A 94 0.27 4.99 0.94
CA PHE A 94 0.07 5.47 2.32
C PHE A 94 -0.78 6.73 2.39
N TYR A 95 -0.55 7.68 1.49
CA TYR A 95 -1.37 8.89 1.39
C TYR A 95 -2.85 8.54 1.15
N TRP A 96 -3.11 7.61 0.26
CA TRP A 96 -4.47 7.19 -0.07
C TRP A 96 -5.13 6.43 1.08
N SER A 97 -4.43 5.48 1.70
CA SER A 97 -4.93 4.69 2.82
C SER A 97 -5.24 5.56 4.05
N ILE A 98 -4.43 6.58 4.34
CA ILE A 98 -4.71 7.54 5.43
C ILE A 98 -5.98 8.35 5.13
N ASN A 99 -6.12 8.88 3.92
CA ASN A 99 -7.34 9.60 3.53
C ASN A 99 -8.59 8.74 3.70
N VAL A 100 -8.54 7.49 3.22
CA VAL A 100 -9.64 6.54 3.35
C VAL A 100 -9.97 6.26 4.82
N LEU A 101 -8.96 6.07 5.67
CA LEU A 101 -9.15 5.92 7.12
C LEU A 101 -9.81 7.14 7.76
N SER A 102 -9.37 8.35 7.41
CA SER A 102 -9.96 9.58 7.93
C SER A 102 -11.43 9.70 7.54
N PHE A 103 -11.77 9.43 6.26
CA PHE A 103 -13.17 9.41 5.82
C PHE A 103 -13.98 8.32 6.52
N ALA A 104 -13.47 7.10 6.60
CA ALA A 104 -14.16 5.99 7.25
C ALA A 104 -14.41 6.28 8.75
N PHE A 105 -13.49 6.94 9.43
CA PHE A 105 -13.64 7.34 10.83
C PHE A 105 -14.71 8.42 11.01
N VAL A 106 -14.78 9.41 10.12
CA VAL A 106 -15.86 10.40 10.13
C VAL A 106 -17.20 9.72 9.85
N PHE A 107 -17.29 8.87 8.83
CA PHE A 107 -18.53 8.17 8.51
C PHE A 107 -18.99 7.22 9.62
N SER A 108 -18.07 6.59 10.36
CA SER A 108 -18.44 5.73 11.48
C SER A 108 -19.10 6.49 12.63
N MET A 109 -18.74 7.77 12.85
CA MET A 109 -19.34 8.61 13.89
C MET A 109 -20.74 9.13 13.52
N TYR A 110 -20.97 9.41 12.23
CA TYR A 110 -22.20 10.07 11.76
C TYR A 110 -23.21 9.12 11.09
N SER A 111 -22.84 7.87 10.79
CA SER A 111 -23.73 6.90 10.16
C SER A 111 -24.57 6.13 11.20
N PRO A 112 -25.87 5.90 10.95
CA PRO A 112 -26.72 5.06 11.80
C PRO A 112 -26.22 3.61 11.92
N ASN A 113 -25.42 3.15 10.95
CA ASN A 113 -24.79 1.82 10.96
C ASN A 113 -23.25 1.91 11.05
N GLY A 114 -22.76 2.83 11.87
CA GLY A 114 -21.32 3.11 12.05
C GLY A 114 -20.46 1.89 12.43
N TYR A 115 -21.05 0.87 13.06
CA TYR A 115 -20.36 -0.38 13.44
C TYR A 115 -19.82 -1.15 12.23
N ILE A 116 -20.43 -0.99 11.05
CA ILE A 116 -19.96 -1.65 9.82
C ILE A 116 -18.67 -1.00 9.31
N TYR A 117 -18.55 0.32 9.47
CA TYR A 117 -17.33 1.07 9.17
C TYR A 117 -16.18 0.70 10.10
N LEU A 118 -16.46 0.31 11.36
CA LEU A 118 -15.42 -0.18 12.27
C LEU A 118 -14.76 -1.46 11.76
N GLY A 119 -15.54 -2.39 11.20
CA GLY A 119 -15.01 -3.60 10.59
C GLY A 119 -14.06 -3.29 9.43
N TYR A 120 -14.43 -2.33 8.59
CA TYR A 120 -13.57 -1.84 7.51
C TYR A 120 -12.28 -1.20 8.03
N ILE A 121 -12.38 -0.26 9.00
CA ILE A 121 -11.24 0.43 9.62
C ILE A 121 -10.24 -0.57 10.20
N VAL A 122 -10.71 -1.62 10.88
CA VAL A 122 -9.85 -2.64 11.48
C VAL A 122 -9.05 -3.38 10.40
N VAL A 123 -9.69 -3.75 9.29
CA VAL A 123 -9.01 -4.43 8.17
C VAL A 123 -7.99 -3.51 7.52
N THR A 124 -8.33 -2.25 7.27
CA THR A 124 -7.41 -1.29 6.65
C THR A 124 -6.20 -0.99 7.56
N ILE A 125 -6.40 -0.89 8.88
CA ILE A 125 -5.29 -0.74 9.84
C ILE A 125 -4.39 -1.97 9.80
N ALA A 126 -4.98 -3.18 9.78
CA ALA A 126 -4.21 -4.42 9.69
C ALA A 126 -3.40 -4.50 8.39
N GLU A 127 -3.98 -4.08 7.27
CA GLU A 127 -3.33 -4.02 5.96
C GLU A 127 -2.14 -3.04 5.97
N ILE A 128 -2.34 -1.80 6.45
CA ILE A 128 -1.28 -0.80 6.56
C ILE A 128 -0.16 -1.31 7.49
N TRP A 129 -0.51 -1.91 8.62
CA TRP A 129 0.47 -2.44 9.56
C TRP A 129 1.27 -3.59 8.93
N PHE A 130 0.61 -4.51 8.23
CA PHE A 130 1.25 -5.59 7.48
C PHE A 130 2.25 -5.04 6.46
N ILE A 131 1.84 -4.09 5.62
CA ILE A 131 2.70 -3.48 4.60
C ILE A 131 3.88 -2.73 5.24
N THR A 132 3.64 -2.02 6.35
CA THR A 132 4.68 -1.29 7.07
C THR A 132 5.70 -2.24 7.72
N TYR A 133 5.25 -3.35 8.28
CA TYR A 133 6.11 -4.36 8.89
C TYR A 133 7.06 -4.99 7.85
N TYR A 134 6.53 -5.35 6.67
CA TYR A 134 7.32 -5.93 5.59
C TYR A 134 8.11 -4.90 4.75
N ARG A 135 7.86 -3.59 4.93
CA ARG A 135 8.58 -2.48 4.29
C ARG A 135 10.09 -2.59 4.43
N ARG A 136 10.60 -3.01 5.59
CA ARG A 136 12.05 -3.05 5.85
C ARG A 136 12.77 -4.13 5.03
N SER A 137 12.06 -5.24 4.75
CA SER A 137 12.53 -6.29 3.84
C SER A 137 12.48 -5.79 2.40
N LEU A 138 11.34 -5.24 1.98
CA LEU A 138 11.11 -4.73 0.62
C LEU A 138 12.06 -3.58 0.25
N SER A 139 12.21 -2.58 1.12
CA SER A 139 13.05 -1.39 0.86
C SER A 139 14.53 -1.72 0.73
N ARG A 140 15.06 -2.68 1.50
CA ARG A 140 16.45 -3.13 1.39
C ARG A 140 16.69 -3.81 0.05
N ASP A 141 15.77 -4.67 -0.38
CA ASP A 141 15.88 -5.37 -1.66
C ASP A 141 15.73 -4.40 -2.85
N MET A 142 14.81 -3.44 -2.76
CA MET A 142 14.64 -2.38 -3.75
C MET A 142 15.90 -1.51 -3.87
N LEU A 143 16.48 -1.07 -2.76
CA LEU A 143 17.73 -0.30 -2.75
C LEU A 143 18.90 -1.11 -3.30
N PHE A 144 18.98 -2.40 -2.97
CA PHE A 144 20.05 -3.28 -3.44
C PHE A 144 19.94 -3.56 -4.94
N ARG A 145 18.73 -3.81 -5.47
CA ARG A 145 18.46 -3.99 -6.91
C ARG A 145 18.70 -2.72 -7.70
N ARG A 146 18.29 -1.56 -7.17
CA ARG A 146 18.56 -0.25 -7.77
C ARG A 146 20.07 0.04 -7.79
N ASN A 147 20.79 -0.19 -6.69
CA ASN A 147 22.25 -0.08 -6.64
C ASN A 147 22.95 -1.05 -7.61
N ARG A 148 22.41 -2.25 -7.82
CA ARG A 148 22.96 -3.21 -8.78
C ARG A 148 22.76 -2.77 -10.24
N ARG A 149 21.58 -2.26 -10.60
CA ARG A 149 21.31 -1.69 -11.95
C ARG A 149 22.12 -0.42 -12.21
N VAL A 150 22.28 0.43 -11.19
CA VAL A 150 23.15 1.60 -11.24
C VAL A 150 24.62 1.18 -11.39
N GLY A 151 25.04 0.15 -10.65
CA GLY A 151 26.40 -0.37 -10.65
C GLY A 151 26.84 -0.99 -11.97
N SER A 152 25.91 -1.49 -12.79
CA SER A 152 26.20 -2.01 -14.13
C SER A 152 26.27 -0.94 -15.23
N ASN A 153 25.88 0.31 -14.94
CA ASN A 153 25.79 1.37 -15.94
C ASN A 153 26.88 2.43 -15.67
N LEU A 154 28.01 2.34 -16.37
CA LEU A 154 29.20 3.21 -16.20
C LEU A 154 28.87 4.71 -16.30
N ASN A 155 27.98 5.08 -17.23
CA ASN A 155 27.54 6.47 -17.42
C ASN A 155 26.75 6.99 -16.21
N LEU A 156 25.89 6.14 -15.64
CA LEU A 156 25.10 6.50 -14.46
C LEU A 156 25.99 6.57 -13.21
N LYS A 157 27.03 5.75 -13.12
CA LYS A 157 28.02 5.75 -12.03
C LYS A 157 28.82 7.05 -11.99
N ASN A 158 29.18 7.60 -13.15
CA ASN A 158 29.83 8.91 -13.26
C ASN A 158 28.88 10.06 -12.91
N ALA A 159 27.62 10.02 -13.36
CA ALA A 159 26.60 11.01 -13.00
C ALA A 159 26.24 10.97 -11.49
N LEU A 160 26.15 9.78 -10.90
CA LEU A 160 25.82 9.59 -9.49
C LEU A 160 26.99 9.85 -8.54
N ARG A 161 28.24 9.86 -8.99
CA ARG A 161 29.38 10.24 -8.14
C ARG A 161 29.28 11.70 -7.68
N VAL A 162 28.69 12.55 -8.53
CA VAL A 162 28.34 13.95 -8.20
C VAL A 162 27.05 14.00 -7.36
N SER A 163 26.11 13.09 -7.60
CA SER A 163 24.79 13.10 -6.98
C SER A 163 24.65 12.31 -5.67
N TYR A 164 25.60 11.46 -5.27
CA TYR A 164 25.50 10.62 -4.05
C TYR A 164 25.45 11.48 -2.78
N LYS A 165 26.20 12.59 -2.74
CA LYS A 165 26.12 13.58 -1.65
C LYS A 165 24.72 14.23 -1.58
N LEU A 166 24.15 14.54 -2.73
CA LEU A 166 22.83 15.18 -2.90
C LEU A 166 21.65 14.24 -2.60
N ILE A 167 21.71 12.99 -3.07
CA ILE A 167 20.66 11.98 -2.86
C ILE A 167 20.66 11.52 -1.40
N ARG A 168 21.85 11.34 -0.80
CA ARG A 168 21.95 11.00 0.63
C ARG A 168 21.39 12.12 1.50
N SER A 169 21.67 13.39 1.20
CA SER A 169 21.09 14.50 1.96
C SER A 169 19.59 14.66 1.75
N LYS A 170 19.08 14.40 0.53
CA LYS A 170 17.66 14.57 0.21
C LYS A 170 16.78 13.46 0.83
N ILE A 171 17.22 12.20 0.72
CA ILE A 171 16.54 11.06 1.35
C ILE A 171 16.61 11.14 2.87
N LEU A 172 17.74 11.58 3.45
CA LEU A 172 17.86 11.75 4.90
C LEU A 172 16.96 12.89 5.41
N ARG A 173 16.81 13.97 4.63
CA ARG A 173 15.94 15.10 4.98
C ARG A 173 14.45 14.72 4.88
N GLU A 174 14.05 14.01 3.83
CA GLU A 174 12.69 13.48 3.69
C GLU A 174 12.37 12.45 4.79
N LEU A 175 13.30 11.56 5.15
CA LEU A 175 13.10 10.64 6.28
C LEU A 175 12.96 11.35 7.62
N LEU A 176 13.65 12.48 7.82
CA LEU A 176 13.59 13.27 9.06
C LEU A 176 12.27 14.04 9.17
N GLU A 177 11.80 14.62 8.06
CA GLU A 177 10.51 15.33 8.01
C GLU A 177 9.33 14.39 8.28
N TRP A 178 9.36 13.17 7.76
CA TRP A 178 8.32 12.18 8.04
C TRP A 178 8.38 11.60 9.46
N TRP A 179 9.57 11.53 10.08
CA TRP A 179 9.68 11.19 11.50
C TRP A 179 9.03 12.24 12.39
N LEU A 180 9.16 13.52 12.03
CA LEU A 180 8.51 14.63 12.72
C LEU A 180 7.00 14.66 12.53
N ILE A 181 6.49 14.29 11.35
CA ILE A 181 5.03 14.29 11.05
C ILE A 181 4.29 13.11 11.69
N ILE A 182 4.96 11.98 11.94
CA ILE A 182 4.33 10.79 12.54
C ILE A 182 4.30 10.87 14.09
N PHE A 183 5.20 11.63 14.71
CA PHE A 183 5.35 11.74 16.17
C PHE A 183 4.90 13.08 16.77
N CYS A 184 4.48 14.04 15.95
CA CYS A 184 3.89 15.31 16.37
C CYS A 184 2.41 15.33 16.02
#